data_AF-A0AAP3AI40-F1
#
_entry.id   AF-A0AAP3AI40-F1
#
_cell.length_a   1.000
_cell.length_b   1.000
_cell.length_c   1.000
_cell.angle_alpha   90.00
_cell.angle_beta   90.00
_cell.angle_gamma   90.00
#
_symmetry.space_group_name_H-M   'P 1'
#
loop_
_entity.id
_entity.type
_entity.pdbx_description
1 polymer ?
#
loop_
_entity_poly.entity_id
_entity_poly.type
_entity_poly.pdbx_seq_one_letter_code
_entity_poly.pdbx_strand_id
1 'polypeptide(L)'
;MLRRRRLPALTGALAALTLSLAACGGTDGGSSGAQAAGSSAAAGSGSAAGAPVAVATTTQLGSVLDRVVACADARSTTVMGPGDDPHDFSASSAQVKDMVSSGLVFSNGLGLEGGMESALANAEADGATVVEVAPQLDPLPFGGHHHAEEGAGHEGHDHGSEDPHVWMDVARMARAAELMGDALAQERGDEKFAECGTTVRGELEQTDTQVREILAGVPEDRRTLVTDHDAYGYFGEAYDFTVSGVVVPGGSTDGEPSSQEIAELARSIRDGGADAVITSVGARNSLVDTVAEEAGDLPVIEVYEGGVGPKDTPEADYAEAMLVNARTLADALEG
;
A
#
# COMPACT_ATOMS: atom_id res chain seq x y z
N MET A 1 -35.30 -41.15 -43.24
CA MET A 1 -36.69 -40.80 -42.87
C MET A 1 -36.63 -39.76 -41.77
N LEU A 2 -37.16 -38.56 -42.03
CA LEU A 2 -37.68 -37.52 -41.12
C LEU A 2 -36.77 -37.02 -39.96
N ARG A 3 -36.67 -35.73 -39.62
CA ARG A 3 -37.23 -34.46 -40.12
C ARG A 3 -36.44 -33.36 -39.39
N ARG A 4 -35.91 -32.37 -40.13
CA ARG A 4 -35.44 -31.10 -39.54
C ARG A 4 -36.63 -30.39 -38.90
N ARG A 5 -36.56 -30.06 -37.61
CA ARG A 5 -37.52 -29.16 -36.94
C ARG A 5 -37.02 -27.73 -37.05
N ARG A 6 -37.78 -26.90 -37.78
CA ARG A 6 -37.70 -25.43 -37.76
C ARG A 6 -38.44 -24.94 -36.52
N LEU A 7 -37.86 -24.00 -35.78
CA LEU A 7 -38.54 -23.20 -34.76
C LEU A 7 -38.81 -21.79 -35.32
N PRO A 8 -39.93 -21.15 -34.92
CA PRO A 8 -40.45 -19.96 -35.58
C PRO A 8 -39.81 -18.67 -35.08
N ALA A 9 -39.80 -17.66 -35.97
CA ALA A 9 -39.49 -16.28 -35.67
C ALA A 9 -40.58 -15.66 -34.78
N LEU A 10 -40.16 -14.98 -33.72
CA LEU A 10 -41.02 -14.13 -32.89
C LEU A 10 -40.53 -12.68 -33.03
N THR A 11 -41.29 -11.92 -33.82
CA THR A 11 -41.27 -10.47 -33.91
C THR A 11 -41.98 -9.89 -32.69
N GLY A 12 -41.28 -9.07 -31.89
CA GLY A 12 -41.84 -8.31 -30.77
C GLY A 12 -41.49 -6.82 -30.92
N ALA A 13 -42.52 -5.98 -30.93
CA ALA A 13 -42.50 -4.60 -31.42
C ALA A 13 -41.93 -3.57 -30.42
N LEU A 14 -41.28 -2.55 -30.99
CA LEU A 14 -40.91 -1.28 -30.37
C LEU A 14 -42.17 -0.46 -30.02
N ALA A 15 -42.29 0.02 -28.78
CA ALA A 15 -43.26 1.03 -28.40
C ALA A 15 -42.53 2.28 -27.90
N ALA A 16 -42.48 3.31 -28.75
CA ALA A 16 -42.05 4.65 -28.38
C ALA A 16 -43.23 5.40 -27.75
N LEU A 17 -43.03 5.96 -26.55
CA LEU A 17 -44.02 6.77 -25.84
C LEU A 17 -43.63 8.25 -25.96
N THR A 18 -44.21 8.94 -26.94
CA THR A 18 -44.16 10.40 -27.09
C THR A 18 -45.25 11.04 -26.22
N LEU A 19 -44.86 11.84 -25.24
CA LEU A 19 -45.80 12.59 -24.40
C LEU A 19 -45.92 14.03 -24.93
N SER A 20 -47.06 14.33 -25.55
CA SER A 20 -47.44 15.68 -25.99
C SER A 20 -48.23 16.38 -24.88
N LEU A 21 -47.74 17.52 -24.39
CA LEU A 21 -48.53 18.42 -23.53
C LEU A 21 -49.10 19.56 -24.37
N ALA A 22 -50.43 19.66 -24.37
CA ALA A 22 -51.16 20.86 -24.77
C ALA A 22 -52.37 21.04 -23.86
N ALA A 23 -52.42 22.15 -23.12
CA ALA A 23 -53.64 22.68 -22.53
C ALA A 23 -53.54 24.22 -22.41
N CYS A 24 -54.46 24.91 -23.10
CA CYS A 24 -54.84 26.32 -22.96
C CYS A 24 -55.61 26.51 -21.64
N GLY A 25 -55.87 27.69 -21.03
CA GLY A 25 -55.72 29.11 -21.35
C GLY A 25 -56.64 29.91 -20.38
N GLY A 26 -56.40 31.22 -20.18
CA GLY A 26 -57.30 32.12 -19.44
C GLY A 26 -56.68 33.50 -19.13
N THR A 27 -57.34 34.57 -19.59
CA THR A 27 -56.99 36.01 -19.58
C THR A 27 -57.25 36.68 -18.20
N ASP A 28 -56.78 37.86 -17.77
CA ASP A 28 -56.64 39.21 -18.35
C ASP A 28 -55.73 40.12 -17.47
N GLY A 29 -55.12 41.16 -18.07
CA GLY A 29 -54.94 42.49 -17.42
C GLY A 29 -53.53 43.00 -17.07
N GLY A 30 -53.02 43.95 -17.86
CA GLY A 30 -52.40 45.19 -17.31
C GLY A 30 -50.87 45.29 -17.13
N SER A 31 -50.20 45.79 -18.19
CA SER A 31 -49.07 46.76 -18.18
C SER A 31 -47.77 46.54 -17.37
N SER A 32 -46.67 46.68 -18.12
CA SER A 32 -45.35 47.27 -17.80
C SER A 32 -44.28 46.46 -17.04
N GLY A 33 -43.13 46.26 -17.72
CA GLY A 33 -41.81 46.17 -17.09
C GLY A 33 -41.17 44.78 -17.03
N ALA A 34 -40.66 44.26 -18.16
CA ALA A 34 -39.82 43.06 -18.19
C ALA A 34 -38.33 43.42 -18.03
N GLN A 35 -37.69 42.89 -16.98
CA GLN A 35 -36.28 42.48 -16.94
C GLN A 35 -36.08 41.56 -15.73
N ALA A 36 -36.21 40.24 -15.96
CA ALA A 36 -35.86 39.21 -15.00
C ALA A 36 -34.54 38.57 -15.44
N ALA A 37 -33.59 38.52 -14.51
CA ALA A 37 -32.28 37.94 -14.65
C ALA A 37 -32.37 36.44 -15.03
N GLY A 38 -31.69 36.07 -16.12
CA GLY A 38 -31.45 34.67 -16.45
C GLY A 38 -30.25 34.16 -15.65
N SER A 39 -30.51 33.39 -14.59
CA SER A 39 -29.49 32.54 -13.97
C SER A 39 -29.17 31.39 -14.92
N SER A 40 -28.07 31.49 -15.65
CA SER A 40 -27.43 30.35 -16.30
C SER A 40 -26.72 29.54 -15.21
N ALA A 41 -27.34 28.42 -14.82
CA ALA A 41 -26.64 27.37 -14.09
C ALA A 41 -25.65 26.73 -15.07
N ALA A 42 -24.38 27.13 -14.96
CA ALA A 42 -23.29 26.39 -15.57
C ALA A 42 -23.22 25.02 -14.89
N ALA A 43 -23.73 24.01 -15.58
CA ALA A 43 -23.45 22.62 -15.25
C ALA A 43 -21.94 22.42 -15.37
N GLY A 44 -21.26 22.35 -14.24
CA GLY A 44 -19.86 21.94 -14.17
C GLY A 44 -19.78 20.52 -14.70
N SER A 45 -19.26 20.40 -15.92
CA SER A 45 -18.80 19.14 -16.48
C SER A 45 -17.66 18.65 -15.60
N GLY A 46 -17.94 17.78 -14.62
CA GLY A 46 -16.92 16.98 -13.98
C GLY A 46 -16.22 16.18 -15.08
N SER A 47 -14.99 16.56 -15.40
CA SER A 47 -14.15 15.76 -16.28
C SER A 47 -14.07 14.36 -15.67
N ALA A 48 -14.54 13.35 -16.39
CA ALA A 48 -14.24 11.97 -16.05
C ALA A 48 -12.71 11.89 -16.09
N ALA A 49 -12.08 11.79 -14.93
CA ALA A 49 -10.63 11.77 -14.86
C ALA A 49 -10.11 10.65 -15.79
N GLY A 50 -9.05 10.93 -16.56
CA GLY A 50 -8.52 10.01 -17.58
C GLY A 50 -8.09 8.67 -16.98
N ALA A 51 -8.06 7.58 -17.75
CA ALA A 51 -7.64 6.25 -17.29
C ALA A 51 -6.30 6.29 -16.53
N PRO A 52 -6.07 5.40 -15.53
CA PRO A 52 -4.84 5.42 -14.76
C PRO A 52 -3.62 5.19 -15.65
N VAL A 53 -2.56 5.96 -15.42
CA VAL A 53 -1.30 5.91 -16.19
C VAL A 53 -0.31 4.91 -15.63
N ALA A 54 -0.58 4.32 -14.47
CA ALA A 54 0.22 3.25 -13.87
C ALA A 54 -0.58 2.54 -12.75
N VAL A 55 -0.12 1.35 -12.38
CA VAL A 55 -0.60 0.58 -11.23
C VAL A 55 0.55 0.36 -10.25
N ALA A 56 0.30 0.44 -8.95
CA ALA A 56 1.20 -0.07 -7.91
C ALA A 56 0.60 -1.33 -7.26
N THR A 57 1.44 -2.30 -6.88
CA THR A 57 0.98 -3.52 -6.21
C THR A 57 0.58 -3.23 -4.76
N THR A 58 1.48 -2.64 -3.98
CA THR A 58 1.31 -2.40 -2.54
C THR A 58 0.79 -1.00 -2.22
N THR A 59 0.24 -0.82 -1.02
CA THR A 59 -0.33 0.46 -0.59
C THR A 59 0.72 1.55 -0.39
N GLN A 60 1.93 1.19 0.02
CA GLN A 60 3.08 2.07 0.22
C GLN A 60 3.56 2.65 -1.12
N LEU A 61 3.82 1.77 -2.10
CA LEU A 61 4.17 2.20 -3.46
C LEU A 61 3.03 2.99 -4.09
N GLY A 62 1.79 2.55 -3.88
CA GLY A 62 0.59 3.24 -4.38
C GLY A 62 0.47 4.66 -3.86
N SER A 63 0.73 4.88 -2.57
CA SER A 63 0.69 6.19 -1.94
C SER A 63 1.74 7.14 -2.52
N VAL A 64 2.99 6.67 -2.67
CA VAL A 64 4.06 7.47 -3.28
C VAL A 64 3.80 7.72 -4.77
N LEU A 65 3.35 6.70 -5.52
CA LEU A 65 3.00 6.82 -6.93
C LEU A 65 1.86 7.83 -7.14
N ASP A 66 0.82 7.83 -6.30
CA ASP A 66 -0.30 8.75 -6.39
C ASP A 66 0.17 10.21 -6.29
N ARG A 67 1.11 10.52 -5.39
CA ARG A 67 1.72 11.86 -5.30
C ARG A 67 2.46 12.25 -6.58
N VAL A 68 3.26 11.33 -7.14
CA VAL A 68 4.03 11.57 -8.37
C VAL A 68 3.09 11.85 -9.54
N VAL A 69 2.04 11.05 -9.74
CA VAL A 69 1.11 11.23 -10.87
C VAL A 69 0.14 12.39 -10.67
N ALA A 70 -0.28 12.69 -9.43
CA ALA A 70 -1.16 13.81 -9.13
C ALA A 70 -0.49 15.15 -9.43
N CYS A 71 0.82 15.29 -9.13
CA CYS A 71 1.62 16.43 -9.55
C CYS A 71 1.61 16.64 -11.08
N ALA A 72 1.48 15.55 -11.84
CA ALA A 72 1.37 15.56 -13.29
C ALA A 72 -0.07 15.74 -13.84
N ASP A 73 -1.08 15.96 -12.99
CA ASP A 73 -2.51 15.96 -13.35
C ASP A 73 -3.01 14.61 -13.92
N ALA A 74 -2.35 13.51 -13.54
CA ALA A 74 -2.67 12.14 -13.92
C ALA A 74 -3.22 11.34 -12.71
N ARG A 75 -3.49 10.05 -12.92
CA ARG A 75 -4.00 9.14 -11.88
C ARG A 75 -3.28 7.80 -11.93
N SER A 76 -3.15 7.14 -10.80
CA SER A 76 -2.71 5.76 -10.69
C SER A 76 -3.81 4.91 -10.06
N THR A 77 -3.55 3.61 -9.89
CA THR A 77 -4.35 2.76 -9.02
C THR A 77 -3.45 1.84 -8.21
N THR A 78 -3.97 1.31 -7.12
CA THR A 78 -3.27 0.38 -6.25
C THR A 78 -4.03 -0.94 -6.22
N VAL A 79 -3.30 -2.05 -6.35
CA VAL A 79 -3.90 -3.39 -6.38
C VAL A 79 -4.40 -3.78 -4.99
N MET A 80 -3.50 -3.74 -4.00
CA MET A 80 -3.81 -4.07 -2.61
C MET A 80 -4.47 -2.90 -1.89
N GLY A 81 -5.31 -3.23 -0.91
CA GLY A 81 -5.90 -2.30 0.03
C GLY A 81 -5.22 -2.34 1.41
N PRO A 82 -5.55 -1.39 2.29
CA PRO A 82 -5.06 -1.39 3.66
C PRO A 82 -5.42 -2.70 4.39
N GLY A 83 -4.43 -3.34 5.01
CA GLY A 83 -4.56 -4.61 5.73
C GLY A 83 -4.43 -5.87 4.89
N ASP A 84 -4.29 -5.75 3.56
CA ASP A 84 -3.92 -6.89 2.72
C ASP A 84 -2.45 -7.28 2.99
N ASP A 85 -2.18 -8.58 3.12
CA ASP A 85 -0.83 -9.12 3.26
C ASP A 85 -0.16 -9.25 1.89
N PRO A 86 0.93 -8.52 1.60
CA PRO A 86 1.54 -8.54 0.28
C PRO A 86 2.20 -9.89 -0.08
N HIS A 87 2.57 -10.72 0.90
CA HIS A 87 3.21 -12.02 0.69
C HIS A 87 2.26 -13.05 0.09
N ASP A 88 1.02 -13.07 0.60
CA ASP A 88 0.01 -14.07 0.24
C ASP A 88 -1.12 -13.55 -0.67
N PHE A 89 -1.16 -12.24 -0.95
CA PHE A 89 -2.23 -11.64 -1.74
C PHE A 89 -2.31 -12.24 -3.15
N SER A 90 -3.52 -12.58 -3.60
CA SER A 90 -3.77 -13.07 -4.95
C SER A 90 -4.60 -12.09 -5.76
N ALA A 91 -4.04 -11.60 -6.87
CA ALA A 91 -4.71 -10.65 -7.74
C ALA A 91 -5.88 -11.28 -8.51
N SER A 92 -7.03 -10.60 -8.51
CA SER A 92 -8.18 -10.97 -9.33
C SER A 92 -7.93 -10.73 -10.82
N SER A 93 -8.68 -11.42 -11.68
CA SER A 93 -8.60 -11.18 -13.14
C SER A 93 -8.96 -9.74 -13.54
N ALA A 94 -9.73 -9.01 -12.72
CA ALA A 94 -10.01 -7.60 -12.95
C ALA A 94 -8.77 -6.73 -12.69
N GLN A 95 -8.05 -6.97 -11.59
CA GLN A 95 -6.80 -6.28 -11.27
C GLN A 95 -5.71 -6.57 -12.32
N VAL A 96 -5.58 -7.82 -12.78
CA VAL A 96 -4.65 -8.16 -13.88
C VAL A 96 -5.00 -7.42 -15.15
N LYS A 97 -6.29 -7.30 -15.47
CA LYS A 97 -6.73 -6.50 -16.63
C LYS A 97 -6.37 -5.02 -16.46
N ASP A 98 -6.49 -4.46 -15.26
CA ASP A 98 -6.14 -3.07 -14.99
C ASP A 98 -4.63 -2.84 -15.14
N MET A 99 -3.79 -3.78 -14.67
CA MET A 99 -2.35 -3.78 -14.92
C MET A 99 -2.04 -3.70 -16.42
N VAL A 100 -2.58 -4.64 -17.21
CA VAL A 100 -2.40 -4.69 -18.67
C VAL A 100 -2.90 -3.41 -19.35
N SER A 101 -4.07 -2.90 -18.92
CA SER A 101 -4.68 -1.71 -19.54
C SER A 101 -3.92 -0.42 -19.24
N SER A 102 -3.26 -0.33 -18.08
CA SER A 102 -2.40 0.80 -17.73
C SER A 102 -1.07 0.78 -18.51
N GLY A 103 -0.58 -0.41 -18.86
CA GLY A 103 0.70 -0.60 -19.53
C GLY A 103 1.95 -0.40 -18.65
N LEU A 104 1.81 0.02 -17.38
CA LEU A 104 2.94 0.17 -16.46
C LEU A 104 2.54 -0.22 -15.04
N VAL A 105 3.28 -1.15 -14.46
CA VAL A 105 3.08 -1.67 -13.11
C VAL A 105 4.36 -1.47 -12.31
N PHE A 106 4.23 -0.90 -11.11
CA PHE A 106 5.28 -0.88 -10.11
C PHE A 106 5.00 -1.97 -9.08
N SER A 107 5.88 -2.95 -9.01
CA SER A 107 5.92 -3.95 -7.93
C SER A 107 7.03 -3.62 -6.96
N ASN A 108 6.93 -4.11 -5.72
CA ASN A 108 8.00 -4.06 -4.76
C ASN A 108 9.17 -4.94 -5.25
N GLY A 109 8.89 -6.19 -5.61
CA GLY A 109 9.93 -7.15 -5.96
C GLY A 109 10.61 -7.74 -4.73
N LEU A 110 11.78 -8.38 -4.94
CA LEU A 110 12.51 -9.14 -3.91
C LEU A 110 11.68 -10.28 -3.28
N GLY A 111 10.74 -10.84 -4.05
CA GLY A 111 9.87 -11.92 -3.58
C GLY A 111 8.75 -11.46 -2.64
N LEU A 112 8.53 -10.15 -2.47
CA LEU A 112 7.41 -9.67 -1.64
C LEU A 112 6.06 -10.17 -2.16
N GLU A 113 5.79 -10.03 -3.46
CA GLU A 113 4.49 -10.39 -4.02
C GLU A 113 4.36 -11.86 -4.43
N GLY A 114 4.72 -12.79 -3.53
CA GLY A 114 4.73 -14.24 -3.78
C GLY A 114 3.41 -14.77 -4.33
N GLY A 115 2.27 -14.33 -3.77
CA GLY A 115 0.93 -14.68 -4.26
C GLY A 115 0.54 -14.08 -5.62
N MET A 116 1.29 -13.10 -6.13
CA MET A 116 1.01 -12.41 -7.40
C MET A 116 2.04 -12.67 -8.51
N GLU A 117 3.09 -13.45 -8.29
CA GLU A 117 4.15 -13.68 -9.30
C GLU A 117 3.58 -14.07 -10.68
N SER A 118 2.66 -15.03 -10.70
CA SER A 118 2.00 -15.47 -11.93
C SER A 118 1.14 -14.36 -12.55
N ALA A 119 0.50 -13.53 -11.75
CA ALA A 119 -0.32 -12.42 -12.22
C ALA A 119 0.53 -11.32 -12.87
N LEU A 120 1.65 -10.97 -12.25
CA LEU A 120 2.62 -10.00 -12.76
C LEU A 120 3.27 -10.49 -14.05
N ALA A 121 3.72 -11.75 -14.09
CA ALA A 121 4.29 -12.38 -15.28
C ALA A 121 3.29 -12.43 -16.45
N ASN A 122 2.00 -12.71 -16.17
CA ASN A 122 0.96 -12.67 -17.19
C ASN A 122 0.70 -11.25 -17.69
N ALA A 123 0.68 -10.25 -16.81
CA ALA A 123 0.52 -8.85 -17.22
C ALA A 123 1.66 -8.39 -18.14
N GLU A 124 2.90 -8.79 -17.83
CA GLU A 124 4.06 -8.51 -18.67
C GLU A 124 3.97 -9.20 -20.03
N ALA A 125 3.60 -10.49 -20.06
CA ALA A 125 3.39 -11.24 -21.29
C ALA A 125 2.29 -10.64 -22.18
N ASP A 126 1.30 -10.00 -21.58
CA ASP A 126 0.19 -9.30 -22.25
C ASP A 126 0.51 -7.83 -22.59
N GLY A 127 1.75 -7.38 -22.35
CA GLY A 127 2.29 -6.12 -22.87
C GLY A 127 2.37 -4.97 -21.87
N ALA A 128 2.18 -5.20 -20.57
CA ALA A 128 2.54 -4.21 -19.56
C ALA A 128 4.06 -4.23 -19.29
N THR A 129 4.62 -3.07 -18.97
CA THR A 129 5.96 -2.99 -18.36
C THR A 129 5.81 -3.19 -16.85
N VAL A 130 6.53 -4.14 -16.27
CA VAL A 130 6.59 -4.34 -14.79
C VAL A 130 7.95 -3.86 -14.30
N VAL A 131 7.95 -2.93 -13.34
CA VAL A 131 9.14 -2.36 -12.72
C VAL A 131 9.19 -2.80 -11.26
N GLU A 132 10.18 -3.64 -10.93
CA GLU A 132 10.48 -3.97 -9.53
C GLU A 132 11.26 -2.82 -8.89
N VAL A 133 10.70 -2.26 -7.82
CA VAL A 133 11.21 -1.05 -7.17
C VAL A 133 12.32 -1.38 -6.19
N ALA A 134 12.11 -2.30 -5.25
CA ALA A 134 13.01 -2.59 -4.14
C ALA A 134 14.44 -3.04 -4.56
N PRO A 135 14.64 -3.86 -5.62
CA PRO A 135 15.99 -4.22 -6.07
C PRO A 135 16.86 -3.03 -6.49
N GLN A 136 16.22 -1.89 -6.79
CA GLN A 136 16.90 -0.67 -7.25
C GLN A 136 17.18 0.31 -6.10
N LEU A 137 16.89 -0.07 -4.85
CA LEU A 137 16.99 0.78 -3.66
C LEU A 137 18.13 0.39 -2.70
N ASP A 138 19.14 -0.34 -3.18
CA ASP A 138 20.26 -0.84 -2.36
C ASP A 138 19.74 -1.74 -1.21
N PRO A 139 19.23 -2.92 -1.55
CA PRO A 139 18.56 -3.78 -0.59
C PRO A 139 19.53 -4.41 0.41
N LEU A 140 19.03 -4.64 1.62
CA LEU A 140 19.76 -5.32 2.69
C LEU A 140 19.61 -6.84 2.56
N PRO A 141 20.57 -7.63 3.06
CA PRO A 141 20.37 -9.07 3.17
C PRO A 141 19.29 -9.38 4.20
N PHE A 142 18.43 -10.36 3.89
CA PHE A 142 17.41 -10.80 4.84
C PHE A 142 18.05 -11.47 6.07
N GLY A 143 17.60 -11.12 7.27
CA GLY A 143 18.09 -11.69 8.54
C GLY A 143 19.50 -11.25 8.99
N GLY A 144 20.12 -10.27 8.33
CA GLY A 144 21.50 -9.84 8.61
C GLY A 144 21.76 -9.16 9.98
N HIS A 145 20.71 -8.86 10.75
CA HIS A 145 20.79 -8.09 12.00
C HIS A 145 20.65 -8.94 13.28
N HIS A 146 20.47 -10.26 13.18
CA HIS A 146 20.45 -11.12 14.35
C HIS A 146 21.89 -11.52 14.76
N HIS A 147 22.32 -11.10 15.94
CA HIS A 147 23.57 -11.55 16.55
C HIS A 147 23.53 -13.08 16.77
N ALA A 148 24.22 -13.80 15.88
CA ALA A 148 24.82 -15.13 16.03
C ALA A 148 24.02 -16.26 16.73
N GLU A 149 23.49 -17.18 15.93
CA GLU A 149 23.65 -18.64 16.14
C GLU A 149 23.67 -19.29 14.74
N GLU A 150 24.74 -20.03 14.42
CA GLU A 150 24.74 -20.90 13.24
C GLU A 150 23.79 -22.09 13.50
N GLY A 151 22.65 -22.14 12.82
CA GLY A 151 21.71 -23.24 13.02
C GLY A 151 20.55 -23.33 12.04
N ALA A 152 20.72 -24.27 11.10
CA ALA A 152 19.68 -25.05 10.40
C ALA A 152 18.68 -24.33 9.48
N GLY A 153 18.72 -24.74 8.20
CA GLY A 153 17.81 -24.30 7.16
C GLY A 153 16.35 -24.63 7.48
N HIS A 154 15.50 -23.64 7.23
CA HIS A 154 14.07 -23.79 7.14
C HIS A 154 13.69 -23.67 5.66
N GLU A 155 13.15 -24.76 5.11
CA GLU A 155 12.46 -24.75 3.83
C GLU A 155 11.10 -24.06 4.05
N GLY A 156 10.95 -22.84 3.52
CA GLY A 156 9.70 -22.09 3.60
C GLY A 156 9.79 -20.84 2.73
N HIS A 157 9.25 -20.96 1.51
CA HIS A 157 9.03 -19.91 0.51
C HIS A 157 10.28 -19.14 0.03
N ASP A 158 10.36 -18.94 -1.29
CA ASP A 158 11.53 -18.46 -2.04
C ASP A 158 11.76 -16.95 -1.81
N HIS A 159 12.03 -16.54 -0.57
CA HIS A 159 12.61 -15.23 -0.33
C HIS A 159 14.03 -15.28 -0.88
N GLY A 160 14.34 -14.40 -1.84
CA GLY A 160 15.72 -14.18 -2.26
C GLY A 160 16.60 -13.85 -1.04
N SER A 161 17.92 -13.80 -1.21
CA SER A 161 18.83 -13.45 -0.11
C SER A 161 18.67 -12.02 0.44
N GLU A 162 17.73 -11.24 -0.10
CA GLU A 162 17.55 -9.81 0.10
C GLU A 162 16.17 -9.54 0.75
N ASP A 163 16.14 -8.58 1.65
CA ASP A 163 14.97 -8.19 2.42
C ASP A 163 14.01 -7.32 1.58
N PRO A 164 12.73 -7.71 1.40
CA PRO A 164 11.78 -6.95 0.60
C PRO A 164 11.22 -5.69 1.30
N HIS A 165 11.41 -5.51 2.60
CA HIS A 165 10.70 -4.50 3.42
C HIS A 165 11.30 -3.08 3.35
N VAL A 166 11.73 -2.66 2.14
CA VAL A 166 12.44 -1.39 1.88
C VAL A 166 11.66 -0.14 2.30
N TRP A 167 10.33 -0.22 2.39
CA TRP A 167 9.48 0.92 2.77
C TRP A 167 9.64 1.31 4.23
N MET A 168 10.27 0.47 5.04
CA MET A 168 10.57 0.78 6.44
C MET A 168 11.70 1.81 6.58
N ASP A 169 12.36 2.21 5.48
CA ASP A 169 13.27 3.35 5.39
C ASP A 169 12.72 4.42 4.43
N VAL A 170 12.37 5.59 4.99
CA VAL A 170 11.81 6.71 4.23
C VAL A 170 12.79 7.25 3.19
N ALA A 171 14.10 7.24 3.46
CA ALA A 171 15.10 7.70 2.50
C ALA A 171 15.20 6.77 1.28
N ARG A 172 14.92 5.47 1.42
CA ARG A 172 14.80 4.54 0.29
C ARG A 172 13.52 4.79 -0.50
N MET A 173 12.40 5.07 0.16
CA MET A 173 11.16 5.45 -0.53
C MET A 173 11.24 6.82 -1.23
N ALA A 174 12.09 7.73 -0.75
CA ALA A 174 12.41 8.96 -1.50
C ALA A 174 13.06 8.65 -2.86
N ARG A 175 13.98 7.68 -2.91
CA ARG A 175 14.58 7.20 -4.17
C ARG A 175 13.56 6.46 -5.03
N ALA A 176 12.64 5.71 -4.42
CA ALA A 176 11.53 5.07 -5.12
C ALA A 176 10.65 6.09 -5.86
N ALA A 177 10.38 7.25 -5.26
CA ALA A 177 9.60 8.32 -5.89
C ALA A 177 10.26 8.86 -7.17
N GLU A 178 11.57 9.10 -7.12
CA GLU A 178 12.37 9.52 -8.29
C GLU A 178 12.36 8.44 -9.38
N LEU A 179 12.61 7.19 -9.00
CA LEU A 179 12.58 6.04 -9.91
C LEU A 179 11.23 5.86 -10.61
N MET A 180 10.13 5.98 -9.87
CA MET A 180 8.79 5.89 -10.46
C MET A 180 8.51 7.05 -11.41
N GLY A 181 8.95 8.27 -11.07
CA GLY A 181 8.86 9.44 -11.94
C GLY A 181 9.63 9.25 -13.26
N ASP A 182 10.86 8.76 -13.19
CA ASP A 182 11.71 8.50 -14.36
C ASP A 182 11.12 7.41 -15.27
N ALA A 183 10.63 6.30 -14.68
CA ALA A 183 9.98 5.23 -15.42
C ALA A 183 8.69 5.72 -16.11
N LEU A 184 7.88 6.53 -15.42
CA LEU A 184 6.70 7.17 -16.01
C LEU A 184 7.07 8.12 -17.16
N ALA A 185 8.11 8.94 -16.99
CA ALA A 185 8.55 9.86 -18.03
C ALA A 185 9.00 9.12 -19.30
N GLN A 186 9.77 8.04 -19.14
CA GLN A 186 10.20 7.18 -20.23
C GLN A 186 9.02 6.53 -20.96
N GLU A 187 8.11 5.93 -20.20
CA GLU A 187 7.02 5.11 -20.73
C GLU A 187 5.87 5.97 -21.31
N ARG A 188 5.68 7.20 -20.82
CA ARG A 188 4.64 8.12 -21.29
C ARG A 188 5.15 9.19 -22.24
N GLY A 189 6.47 9.38 -22.34
CA GLY A 189 7.09 10.43 -23.15
C GLY A 189 6.80 11.84 -22.64
N ASP A 190 6.64 11.99 -21.31
CA ASP A 190 6.35 13.26 -20.65
C ASP A 190 7.28 13.49 -19.45
N GLU A 191 8.26 14.37 -19.63
CA GLU A 191 9.28 14.72 -18.63
C GLU A 191 8.69 15.31 -17.33
N LYS A 192 7.44 15.79 -17.35
CA LYS A 192 6.77 16.29 -16.13
C LYS A 192 6.75 15.23 -15.02
N PHE A 193 6.65 13.95 -15.37
CA PHE A 193 6.68 12.88 -14.37
C PHE A 193 8.02 12.78 -13.63
N ALA A 194 9.15 12.98 -14.32
CA ALA A 194 10.47 12.98 -13.69
C ALA A 194 10.66 14.19 -12.76
N GLU A 195 10.19 15.37 -13.17
CA GLU A 195 10.17 16.57 -12.33
C GLU A 195 9.31 16.36 -11.06
N CYS A 196 8.14 15.71 -11.22
CA CYS A 196 7.27 15.34 -10.10
C CYS A 196 7.91 14.29 -9.19
N GLY A 197 8.57 13.26 -9.74
CA GLY A 197 9.33 12.28 -8.97
C GLY A 197 10.42 12.93 -8.12
N THR A 198 11.20 13.85 -8.70
CA THR A 198 12.21 14.63 -7.99
C THR A 198 11.61 15.49 -6.87
N THR A 199 10.43 16.07 -7.10
CA THR A 199 9.72 16.87 -6.10
C THR A 199 9.29 16.01 -4.91
N VAL A 200 8.62 14.88 -5.18
CA VAL A 200 8.17 13.95 -4.13
C VAL A 200 9.35 13.35 -3.38
N ARG A 201 10.46 13.04 -4.06
CA ARG A 201 11.71 12.65 -3.42
C ARG A 201 12.16 13.67 -2.36
N GLY A 202 12.23 14.96 -2.71
CA GLY A 202 12.65 16.00 -1.77
C GLY A 202 11.71 16.18 -0.58
N GLU A 203 10.41 15.93 -0.77
CA GLU A 203 9.43 15.91 0.31
C GLU A 203 9.64 14.71 1.25
N LEU A 204 9.90 13.52 0.71
CA LEU A 204 10.19 12.33 1.51
C LEU A 204 11.55 12.41 2.23
N GLU A 205 12.56 13.06 1.65
CA GLU A 205 13.83 13.35 2.36
C GLU A 205 13.60 14.26 3.59
N GLN A 206 12.66 15.22 3.50
CA GLN A 206 12.24 16.01 4.66
C GLN A 206 11.45 15.19 5.67
N THR A 207 10.62 14.25 5.22
CA THR A 207 9.93 13.31 6.11
C THR A 207 10.92 12.43 6.86
N ASP A 208 11.91 11.87 6.17
CA ASP A 208 12.96 11.05 6.81
C ASP A 208 13.71 11.83 7.89
N THR A 209 14.04 13.10 7.60
CA THR A 209 14.67 13.99 8.60
C THR A 209 13.79 14.14 9.84
N GLN A 210 12.49 14.37 9.68
CA GLN A 210 11.56 14.49 10.79
C GLN A 210 11.40 13.17 11.58
N VAL A 211 11.32 12.03 10.89
CA VAL A 211 11.26 10.71 11.53
C VAL A 211 12.50 10.48 12.39
N ARG A 212 13.71 10.76 11.87
CA ARG A 212 14.97 10.68 12.63
C ARG A 212 14.96 11.60 13.84
N GLU A 213 14.50 12.84 13.69
CA GLU A 213 14.44 13.81 14.80
C GLU A 213 13.49 13.36 15.91
N ILE A 214 12.33 12.80 15.56
CA ILE A 214 11.36 12.26 16.53
C ILE A 214 11.98 11.05 17.26
N LEU A 215 12.50 10.08 16.52
CA LEU A 215 13.03 8.85 17.09
C LEU A 215 14.33 9.06 17.89
N ALA A 216 15.08 10.12 17.61
CA ALA A 216 16.23 10.52 18.43
C ALA A 216 15.85 10.89 19.88
N GLY A 217 14.58 11.19 20.15
CA GLY A 217 14.06 11.40 21.50
C GLY A 217 14.01 10.14 22.36
N VAL A 218 13.92 8.96 21.73
CA VAL A 218 13.90 7.67 22.43
C VAL A 218 15.29 7.36 22.99
N PRO A 219 15.44 7.08 24.30
CA PRO A 219 16.71 6.67 24.89
C PRO A 219 17.30 5.43 24.21
N GLU A 220 18.61 5.40 23.95
CA GLU A 220 19.28 4.27 23.26
C GLU A 220 19.04 2.91 23.95
N ASP A 221 18.93 2.90 25.28
CA ASP A 221 18.65 1.72 26.09
C ASP A 221 17.16 1.31 26.11
N ARG A 222 16.31 2.02 25.35
CA ARG A 222 14.87 1.74 25.17
C ARG A 222 14.50 1.44 23.71
N ARG A 223 15.49 1.09 22.88
CA ARG A 223 15.32 0.85 21.42
C ARG A 223 15.38 -0.62 21.04
N THR A 224 15.08 -1.53 21.97
CA THR A 224 15.03 -2.97 21.69
C THR A 224 13.59 -3.41 21.50
N LEU A 225 13.24 -3.84 20.29
CA LEU A 225 11.88 -4.19 19.90
C LEU A 225 11.73 -5.70 19.70
N VAL A 226 10.51 -6.16 19.85
CA VAL A 226 10.01 -7.42 19.26
C VAL A 226 8.95 -7.03 18.25
N THR A 227 8.89 -7.74 17.13
CA THR A 227 7.97 -7.40 16.03
C THR A 227 7.07 -8.59 15.74
N ASP A 228 5.88 -8.37 15.18
CA ASP A 228 5.00 -9.49 14.85
C ASP A 228 5.50 -10.29 13.63
N HIS A 229 6.18 -9.62 12.69
CA HIS A 229 6.87 -10.22 11.56
C HIS A 229 8.29 -9.64 11.36
N ASP A 230 9.10 -10.34 10.56
CA ASP A 230 10.50 -9.98 10.30
C ASP A 230 10.60 -8.96 9.16
N ALA A 231 10.26 -7.69 9.45
CA ALA A 231 10.25 -6.58 8.48
C ALA A 231 11.07 -5.35 8.87
N TYR A 232 11.69 -5.35 10.05
CA TYR A 232 12.29 -4.14 10.63
C TYR A 232 13.80 -4.00 10.37
N GLY A 233 14.40 -4.81 9.47
CA GLY A 233 15.83 -4.72 9.13
C GLY A 233 16.22 -3.30 8.68
N TYR A 234 15.50 -2.77 7.69
CA TYR A 234 15.71 -1.39 7.21
C TYR A 234 15.42 -0.34 8.27
N PHE A 235 14.37 -0.53 9.09
CA PHE A 235 14.04 0.41 10.17
C PHE A 235 15.16 0.48 11.21
N GLY A 236 15.67 -0.68 11.62
CA GLY A 236 16.77 -0.79 12.58
C GLY A 236 18.05 -0.14 12.07
N GLU A 237 18.43 -0.40 10.82
CA GLU A 237 19.58 0.26 10.19
C GLU A 237 19.40 1.78 10.06
N ALA A 238 18.22 2.23 9.63
CA ALA A 238 17.97 3.64 9.36
C ALA A 238 17.83 4.46 10.64
N TYR A 239 17.20 3.92 11.69
CA TYR A 239 16.76 4.69 12.86
C TYR A 239 17.37 4.22 14.19
N ASP A 240 18.35 3.30 14.16
CA ASP A 240 19.12 2.85 15.31
C ASP A 240 18.26 2.13 16.37
N PHE A 241 17.48 1.15 15.90
CA PHE A 241 16.68 0.23 16.71
C PHE A 241 17.17 -1.20 16.54
N THR A 242 17.06 -2.00 17.59
CA THR A 242 17.41 -3.42 17.58
C THR A 242 16.15 -4.27 17.59
N VAL A 243 16.06 -5.27 16.71
CA VAL A 243 14.99 -6.27 16.72
C VAL A 243 15.51 -7.53 17.42
N SER A 244 15.00 -7.79 18.61
CA SER A 244 15.44 -8.89 19.48
C SER A 244 14.69 -10.20 19.26
N GLY A 245 13.56 -10.15 18.55
CA GLY A 245 12.75 -11.32 18.24
C GLY A 245 11.55 -10.99 17.38
N VAL A 246 10.95 -12.04 16.81
CA VAL A 246 9.78 -11.97 15.94
C VAL A 246 8.72 -12.93 16.47
N VAL A 247 7.46 -12.49 16.58
CA VAL A 247 6.38 -13.29 17.16
C VAL A 247 5.97 -14.44 16.22
N VAL A 248 5.95 -14.18 14.92
CA VAL A 248 5.64 -15.19 13.89
C VAL A 248 6.81 -15.30 12.92
N PRO A 249 7.78 -16.21 13.17
CA PRO A 249 8.86 -16.46 12.23
C PRO A 249 8.27 -17.05 10.93
N GLY A 250 8.37 -16.32 9.82
CA GLY A 250 8.06 -16.85 8.48
C GLY A 250 6.83 -16.27 7.77
N GLY A 251 6.23 -15.17 8.26
CA GLY A 251 5.24 -14.36 7.53
C GLY A 251 3.88 -15.03 7.22
N SER A 252 3.82 -16.36 7.17
CA SER A 252 2.63 -17.14 6.84
C SER A 252 1.96 -17.69 8.09
N THR A 253 0.64 -17.54 8.14
CA THR A 253 -0.25 -17.90 9.25
C THR A 253 -0.58 -19.40 9.32
N ASP A 254 0.24 -20.26 8.70
CA ASP A 254 -0.13 -21.66 8.39
C ASP A 254 0.09 -22.67 9.55
N GLY A 255 0.27 -22.17 10.77
CA GLY A 255 0.15 -22.97 11.99
C GLY A 255 0.10 -22.11 13.24
N GLU A 256 -0.95 -22.27 14.06
CA GLU A 256 -0.98 -21.68 15.40
C GLU A 256 0.16 -22.32 16.23
N PRO A 257 1.10 -21.54 16.77
CA PRO A 257 2.19 -22.06 17.59
C PRO A 257 1.65 -22.71 18.85
N SER A 258 2.32 -23.78 19.27
CA SER A 258 2.02 -24.47 20.52
C SER A 258 2.31 -23.59 21.73
N SER A 259 1.65 -23.87 22.86
CA SER A 259 1.93 -23.15 24.13
C SER A 259 3.39 -23.26 24.59
N GLN A 260 4.11 -24.31 24.16
CA GLN A 260 5.54 -24.44 24.45
C GLN A 260 6.36 -23.45 23.63
N GLU A 261 6.07 -23.30 22.34
CA GLU A 261 6.74 -22.35 21.45
C GLU A 261 6.50 -20.91 21.91
N ILE A 262 5.26 -20.58 22.29
CA ILE A 262 4.91 -19.27 22.88
C ILE A 262 5.74 -19.01 24.15
N ALA A 263 5.81 -19.98 25.07
CA ALA A 263 6.56 -19.82 26.32
C ALA A 263 8.09 -19.79 26.10
N GLU A 264 8.61 -20.39 25.03
CA GLU A 264 10.02 -20.31 24.63
C GLU A 264 10.34 -18.95 24.03
N LEU A 265 9.48 -18.45 23.13
CA LEU A 265 9.57 -17.12 22.56
C LEU A 265 9.49 -16.03 23.64
N ALA A 266 8.50 -16.08 24.53
CA ALA A 266 8.33 -15.12 25.61
C ALA A 266 9.55 -15.08 26.56
N ARG A 267 10.20 -16.24 26.80
CA ARG A 267 11.47 -16.29 27.54
C ARG A 267 12.61 -15.63 26.77
N SER A 268 12.76 -15.93 25.48
CA SER A 268 13.78 -15.32 24.63
C SER A 268 13.65 -13.80 24.59
N ILE A 269 12.42 -13.29 24.45
CA ILE A 269 12.10 -11.87 24.45
C ILE A 269 12.50 -11.21 25.78
N ARG A 270 12.14 -11.84 26.90
CA ARG A 270 12.46 -11.33 28.23
C ARG A 270 13.97 -11.30 28.49
N ASP A 271 14.67 -12.37 28.12
CA ASP A 271 16.12 -12.49 28.28
C ASP A 271 16.87 -11.53 27.31
N GLY A 272 16.26 -11.22 26.17
CA GLY A 272 16.74 -10.24 25.19
C GLY A 272 16.54 -8.77 25.59
N GLY A 273 15.78 -8.50 26.66
CA GLY A 273 15.59 -7.15 27.19
C GLY A 273 14.75 -6.24 26.30
N ALA A 274 13.74 -6.79 25.62
CA ALA A 274 12.84 -6.00 24.78
C ALA A 274 12.05 -4.97 25.58
N ASP A 275 11.86 -3.79 24.97
CA ASP A 275 11.14 -2.65 25.52
C ASP A 275 9.67 -2.62 25.13
N ALA A 276 9.35 -3.16 23.95
CA ALA A 276 7.99 -3.20 23.41
C ALA A 276 7.82 -4.32 22.38
N VAL A 277 6.55 -4.69 22.16
CA VAL A 277 6.14 -5.54 21.04
C VAL A 277 5.42 -4.66 20.01
N ILE A 278 5.88 -4.68 18.77
CA ILE A 278 5.31 -3.92 17.67
C ILE A 278 4.37 -4.81 16.86
N THR A 279 3.25 -4.25 16.42
CA THR A 279 2.30 -4.94 15.55
C THR A 279 1.66 -4.01 14.53
N SER A 280 1.20 -4.57 13.41
CA SER A 280 0.61 -3.80 12.32
C SER A 280 -0.85 -3.41 12.58
N VAL A 281 -1.18 -2.13 12.31
CA VAL A 281 -2.56 -1.65 12.22
C VAL A 281 -3.35 -2.51 11.24
N GLY A 282 -4.51 -2.99 11.68
CA GLY A 282 -5.44 -3.75 10.83
C GLY A 282 -5.02 -5.19 10.52
N ALA A 283 -3.85 -5.64 10.99
CA ALA A 283 -3.34 -7.00 10.80
C ALA A 283 -2.77 -7.61 12.10
N ARG A 284 -3.12 -7.06 13.27
CA ARG A 284 -2.66 -7.55 14.58
C ARG A 284 -2.93 -9.03 14.79
N ASN A 285 -1.88 -9.78 15.07
CA ASN A 285 -1.94 -11.19 15.39
C ASN A 285 -2.41 -11.39 16.86
N SER A 286 -3.31 -12.35 17.11
CA SER A 286 -3.80 -12.69 18.45
C SER A 286 -2.70 -13.17 19.41
N LEU A 287 -1.59 -13.67 18.89
CA LEU A 287 -0.44 -14.12 19.66
C LEU A 287 0.37 -12.99 20.26
N VAL A 288 0.35 -11.80 19.65
CA VAL A 288 1.09 -10.62 20.14
C VAL A 288 0.74 -10.33 21.60
N ASP A 289 -0.54 -10.40 21.95
CA ASP A 289 -1.03 -10.12 23.30
C ASP A 289 -0.53 -11.17 24.28
N THR A 290 -0.63 -12.44 23.89
CA THR A 290 -0.21 -13.56 24.73
C THR A 290 1.31 -13.51 24.97
N VAL A 291 2.09 -13.23 23.93
CA VAL A 291 3.55 -13.14 24.03
C VAL A 291 3.96 -11.92 24.84
N ALA A 292 3.32 -10.76 24.67
CA ALA A 292 3.62 -9.56 25.45
C ALA A 292 3.32 -9.74 26.94
N GLU A 293 2.18 -10.36 27.29
CA GLU A 293 1.82 -10.73 28.66
C GLU A 293 2.84 -11.71 29.24
N GLU A 294 3.11 -12.81 28.54
CA GLU A 294 4.05 -13.83 29.00
C GLU A 294 5.50 -13.34 29.04
N ALA A 295 5.91 -12.37 28.23
CA ALA A 295 7.26 -11.81 28.22
C ALA A 295 7.54 -10.89 29.43
N GLY A 296 6.51 -10.44 30.14
CA GLY A 296 6.64 -9.58 31.31
C GLY A 296 5.79 -8.31 31.23
N ASP A 297 4.59 -8.42 30.67
CA ASP A 297 3.66 -7.29 30.46
C ASP A 297 4.26 -6.15 29.62
N LEU A 298 4.92 -6.51 28.50
CA LEU A 298 5.50 -5.52 27.58
C LEU A 298 4.40 -4.67 26.92
N PRO A 299 4.64 -3.36 26.68
CA PRO A 299 3.71 -2.55 25.92
C PRO A 299 3.60 -3.06 24.48
N VAL A 300 2.37 -3.21 24.00
CA VAL A 300 2.08 -3.50 22.59
C VAL A 300 1.80 -2.19 21.87
N ILE A 301 2.60 -1.89 20.85
CA ILE A 301 2.53 -0.65 20.07
C ILE A 301 2.05 -1.00 18.67
N GLU A 302 0.94 -0.38 18.26
CA GLU A 302 0.33 -0.60 16.94
C GLU A 302 0.77 0.49 15.96
N VAL A 303 1.37 0.10 14.83
CA VAL A 303 1.93 1.02 13.82
C VAL A 303 1.53 0.59 12.40
N TYR A 304 1.65 1.49 11.43
CA TYR A 304 1.43 1.21 10.02
C TYR A 304 2.64 0.50 9.42
N GLU A 305 2.71 -0.82 9.60
CA GLU A 305 3.86 -1.64 9.18
C GLU A 305 3.66 -2.26 7.80
N GLY A 306 2.60 -3.06 7.63
CA GLY A 306 2.31 -3.76 6.36
C GLY A 306 1.66 -2.89 5.29
N GLY A 307 1.33 -1.63 5.60
CA GLY A 307 0.60 -0.75 4.69
C GLY A 307 0.45 0.67 5.19
N VAL A 308 -0.13 1.53 4.35
CA VAL A 308 -0.64 2.83 4.78
C VAL A 308 -2.05 2.70 5.36
N GLY A 309 -2.52 3.75 6.04
CA GLY A 309 -3.84 3.79 6.65
C GLY A 309 -5.02 3.79 5.67
N PRO A 310 -6.26 3.70 6.19
CA PRO A 310 -7.47 3.69 5.37
C PRO A 310 -7.59 4.93 4.49
N LYS A 311 -8.22 4.77 3.32
CA LYS A 311 -8.55 5.92 2.45
C LYS A 311 -9.31 7.00 3.23
N ASP A 312 -9.04 8.25 2.88
CA ASP A 312 -9.61 9.44 3.51
C ASP A 312 -9.11 9.72 4.96
N THR A 313 -8.09 9.02 5.43
CA THR A 313 -7.33 9.40 6.64
C THR A 313 -5.98 10.04 6.24
N PRO A 314 -5.37 10.85 7.12
CA PRO A 314 -4.02 11.39 6.87
C PRO A 314 -3.00 10.29 6.59
N GLU A 315 -3.12 9.15 7.28
CA GLU A 315 -2.18 8.03 7.22
C GLU A 315 -2.34 7.20 5.94
N ALA A 316 -3.30 7.50 5.06
CA ALA A 316 -3.29 7.00 3.68
C ALA A 316 -2.09 7.54 2.87
N ASP A 317 -1.51 8.65 3.31
CA ASP A 317 -0.24 9.15 2.80
C ASP A 317 0.92 8.44 3.53
N TYR A 318 1.85 7.87 2.76
CA TYR A 318 3.01 7.16 3.29
C TYR A 318 3.87 8.03 4.23
N ALA A 319 4.04 9.31 3.90
CA ALA A 319 4.83 10.19 4.75
C ALA A 319 4.16 10.43 6.10
N GLU A 320 2.85 10.63 6.11
CA GLU A 320 2.11 10.80 7.38
C GLU A 320 2.06 9.49 8.17
N ALA A 321 1.87 8.34 7.53
CA ALA A 321 1.94 7.03 8.19
C ALA A 321 3.28 6.85 8.93
N MET A 322 4.40 7.18 8.28
CA MET A 322 5.74 7.07 8.90
C MET A 322 5.95 8.08 10.03
N LEU A 323 5.41 9.31 9.91
CA LEU A 323 5.44 10.29 11.00
C LEU A 323 4.59 9.84 12.20
N VAL A 324 3.42 9.24 11.95
CA VAL A 324 2.57 8.67 13.00
C VAL A 324 3.25 7.49 13.67
N ASN A 325 3.90 6.61 12.92
CA ASN A 325 4.68 5.50 13.47
C ASN A 325 5.79 6.03 14.40
N ALA A 326 6.56 7.01 13.92
CA ALA A 326 7.66 7.60 14.70
C ALA A 326 7.18 8.23 16.01
N ARG A 327 6.09 9.02 15.97
CA ARG A 327 5.50 9.65 17.16
C ARG A 327 4.95 8.61 18.13
N THR A 328 4.23 7.61 17.61
CA THR A 328 3.64 6.53 18.42
C THR A 328 4.72 5.73 19.15
N LEU A 329 5.82 5.39 18.46
CA LEU A 329 6.98 4.73 19.07
C LEU A 329 7.66 5.62 20.11
N ALA A 330 7.92 6.88 19.79
CA ALA A 330 8.57 7.81 20.71
C ALA A 330 7.76 8.00 22.00
N ASP A 331 6.47 8.30 21.87
CA ASP A 331 5.57 8.51 23.02
C ASP A 331 5.50 7.27 23.93
N ALA A 332 5.57 6.07 23.37
CA ALA A 332 5.51 4.82 24.12
C ALA A 332 6.83 4.46 24.83
N LEU A 333 7.98 4.86 24.26
CA LEU A 333 9.31 4.43 24.71
C LEU A 333 10.07 5.51 25.50
N GLU A 334 9.69 6.79 25.39
CA GLU A 334 10.20 7.88 26.25
C GLU A 334 9.68 7.81 27.70
N GLY A 335 8.59 7.06 27.92
CA GLY A 335 7.87 6.91 29.20
C GLY A 335 8.59 6.13 30.30
#